data_AF-A0A847WJL9-F1
#
_entry.id   AF-A0A847WJL9-F1
#
_cell.length_a   1.000
_cell.length_b   1.000
_cell.length_c   1.000
_cell.angle_alpha   90.00
_cell.angle_beta   90.00
_cell.angle_gamma   90.00
#
_symmetry.space_group_name_H-M   'P 1'
#
loop_
_entity.id
_entity.type
_entity.pdbx_description
1 polymer ?
#
loop_
_entity_poly.entity_id
_entity_poly.type
_entity_poly.pdbx_seq_one_letter_code
_entity_poly.pdbx_strand_id
1 'polypeptide(L)' 'MKYNKKTLIYVHEGRELISEDRYKLKNVRYFTGHYMNNEELWLQVADYLEEGYEMDKVKKIYLSGDGGLKKD' A
#
# COMPACT_ATOMS: atom_id res chain seq x y z
N MET A 1 28.38 -4.23 -2.41
CA MET A 1 27.22 -3.64 -1.70
C MET A 1 25.96 -4.32 -2.24
N LYS A 2 25.29 -5.17 -1.45
CA LYS A 2 24.04 -5.80 -1.89
C LYS A 2 22.92 -4.74 -1.84
N TYR A 3 22.30 -4.44 -2.98
CA TYR A 3 21.13 -3.56 -3.03
C TYR A 3 19.99 -4.26 -2.32
N ASN A 4 19.63 -3.81 -1.12
CA ASN A 4 18.47 -4.32 -0.42
C ASN A 4 17.25 -3.54 -0.93
N LYS A 5 16.43 -4.16 -1.79
CA LYS A 5 15.23 -3.53 -2.33
C LYS A 5 14.31 -3.21 -1.15
N LYS A 6 14.14 -1.93 -0.84
CA LYS A 6 13.17 -1.49 0.17
C LYS A 6 11.79 -1.47 -0.46
N THR A 7 10.89 -2.28 0.08
CA THR A 7 9.46 -2.29 -0.30
C THR A 7 8.73 -1.18 0.44
N LEU A 8 8.00 -0.34 -0.31
CA LEU A 8 7.06 0.63 0.23
C LEU A 8 5.66 0.19 -0.15
N ILE A 9 4.81 -0.04 0.85
CA ILE A 9 3.39 -0.29 0.66
C ILE A 9 2.64 0.89 1.27
N TYR A 10 1.59 1.36 0.60
CA TYR A 10 0.69 2.36 1.17
C TYR A 10 -0.76 1.97 0.93
N VAL A 11 -1.57 2.09 1.98
CA VAL A 11 -3.02 1.87 1.96
C VAL A 11 -3.69 3.23 2.00
N HIS A 12 -4.70 3.46 1.16
CA HIS A 12 -5.41 4.73 1.11
C HIS A 12 -6.87 4.55 0.63
N GLU A 13 -7.74 5.49 1.00
CA GLU A 13 -9.18 5.45 0.69
C GLU A 13 -9.52 6.25 -0.59
N GLY A 14 -8.67 6.11 -1.61
CA GLY A 14 -8.74 6.90 -2.83
C GLY A 14 -8.00 8.24 -2.75
N ARG A 15 -8.40 9.19 -3.60
CA ARG A 15 -7.70 10.46 -3.80
C ARG A 15 -8.66 11.62 -3.89
N GLU A 16 -8.21 12.80 -3.48
CA GLU A 16 -8.94 14.06 -3.55
C GLU A 16 -8.17 15.08 -4.40
N LEU A 17 -8.88 15.88 -5.21
CA LEU A 17 -8.29 16.94 -6.01
C LEU A 17 -7.95 18.13 -5.09
N ILE A 18 -6.69 18.59 -5.12
CA ILE A 18 -6.21 19.71 -4.31
C ILE A 18 -5.84 20.95 -5.15
N SER A 19 -5.60 20.77 -6.45
CA SER A 19 -5.47 21.85 -7.45
C SER A 19 -5.70 21.30 -8.86
N GLU A 20 -5.75 22.16 -9.88
CA GLU A 20 -6.07 21.87 -11.29
C GLU A 20 -5.73 20.44 -11.76
N ASP A 21 -4.50 19.96 -11.55
CA ASP A 21 -4.09 18.58 -11.87
C ASP A 21 -3.36 17.85 -10.73
N ARG A 22 -3.57 18.24 -9.47
CA ARG A 22 -2.89 17.61 -8.34
C ARG A 22 -3.88 16.93 -7.42
N TYR A 23 -3.59 15.67 -7.13
CA TYR A 23 -4.36 14.84 -6.21
C TYR A 23 -3.55 14.51 -4.96
N LYS A 24 -4.23 14.40 -3.82
CA LYS A 24 -3.69 13.89 -2.57
C LYS A 24 -4.38 12.59 -2.20
N LEU A 25 -3.65 11.65 -1.60
CA LEU A 25 -4.23 10.41 -1.07
C LEU A 25 -5.03 10.69 0.21
N LYS A 26 -6.21 10.09 0.31
CA LYS A 26 -7.06 10.16 1.51
C LYS A 26 -6.68 9.07 2.51
N ASN A 27 -6.58 9.43 3.79
CA ASN A 27 -6.37 8.49 4.91
C ASN A 27 -5.21 7.50 4.66
N VAL A 28 -4.08 8.02 4.17
CA VAL A 28 -2.95 7.18 3.77
C VAL A 28 -2.18 6.64 4.97
N ARG A 29 -1.89 5.34 4.96
CA ARG A 29 -0.97 4.67 5.89
C ARG A 29 0.20 4.08 5.10
N TYR A 30 1.42 4.34 5.56
CA TYR A 30 2.65 3.86 4.93
C TYR A 30 3.26 2.70 5.74
N PHE A 31 3.73 1.69 5.02
CA PHE A 31 4.44 0.52 5.54
C PHE A 31 5.80 0.42 4.84
N THR A 32 6.87 0.41 5.62
CA THR A 32 8.24 0.30 5.12
C THR A 32 9.07 -0.56 6.06
N GLY A 33 9.81 -1.52 5.50
CA GLY A 33 10.67 -2.41 6.27
C GLY A 33 12.14 -2.06 6.06
N HIS A 34 12.81 -1.52 7.09
CA HIS A 34 14.27 -1.43 7.03
C HIS A 34 14.95 -2.80 7.26
N TYR A 35 14.27 -3.68 8.02
CA TYR A 35 14.77 -5.00 8.45
C TYR A 35 13.74 -6.14 8.35
N MET A 36 12.54 -5.87 7.82
CA MET A 36 11.50 -6.90 7.64
C MET A 36 11.58 -7.51 6.26
N ASN A 37 11.24 -8.79 6.17
CA ASN A 37 11.04 -9.42 4.87
C ASN A 37 9.69 -8.96 4.26
N ASN A 38 9.48 -9.26 2.98
CA ASN A 38 8.27 -8.81 2.29
C ASN A 38 6.98 -9.41 2.86
N GLU A 39 7.03 -10.65 3.34
CA GLU A 39 5.86 -11.35 3.89
C GLU A 39 5.41 -10.71 5.20
N GLU A 40 6.34 -10.44 6.12
CA GLU A 40 6.07 -9.72 7.37
C GLU A 40 5.45 -8.34 7.11
N LEU A 41 5.93 -7.63 6.08
CA LEU A 41 5.39 -6.34 5.70
C LEU A 41 3.94 -6.44 5.20
N TRP A 42 3.62 -7.49 4.43
CA TRP A 42 2.25 -7.74 3.96
C TRP A 42 1.32 -8.21 5.08
N LEU A 43 1.81 -8.97 6.05
CA LEU A 43 1.03 -9.35 7.24
C LEU A 43 0.63 -8.11 8.04
N GLN A 44 1.53 -7.14 8.22
CA GLN A 44 1.17 -5.87 8.88
C GLN A 44 0.10 -5.08 8.13
N VAL A 45 0.10 -5.15 6.79
CA VAL A 45 -0.95 -4.53 5.98
C VAL A 45 -2.27 -5.24 6.20
N ALA A 46 -2.28 -6.58 6.25
CA ALA A 46 -3.47 -7.37 6.52
C ALA A 46 -4.04 -7.07 7.90
N ASP A 47 -3.20 -7.08 8.94
CA ASP A 47 -3.60 -6.75 10.32
C ASP A 47 -4.21 -5.34 10.39
N TYR A 48 -3.58 -4.36 9.74
CA TYR A 48 -4.12 -3.00 9.68
C TYR A 48 -5.49 -2.91 9.01
N LEU A 49 -5.73 -3.70 7.95
CA LEU A 49 -7.03 -3.73 7.27
C LEU A 49 -8.10 -4.35 8.16
N GLU A 50 -7.79 -5.46 8.80
CA GLU A 50 -8.72 -6.20 9.67
C GLU A 50 -9.11 -5.38 10.92
N GLU A 51 -8.16 -4.65 11.51
CA GLU A 51 -8.40 -3.78 12.66
C GLU A 51 -9.11 -2.47 12.26
N GLY A 52 -8.81 -1.95 11.06
CA GLY A 52 -9.22 -0.61 10.64
C GLY A 52 -10.55 -0.56 9.91
N TYR A 53 -11.03 -1.68 9.36
CA TYR A 53 -12.18 -1.70 8.46
C TYR A 53 -13.10 -2.90 8.75
N GLU A 54 -14.41 -2.69 8.61
CA GLU A 54 -15.36 -3.79 8.51
C GLU A 54 -15.20 -4.48 7.15
N MET A 55 -14.33 -5.49 7.07
CA MET A 55 -13.93 -6.11 5.80
C MET A 55 -15.10 -6.68 5.00
N ASP A 56 -16.15 -7.16 5.67
CA ASP A 56 -17.40 -7.62 5.02
C ASP A 56 -18.13 -6.52 4.24
N LYS A 57 -17.90 -5.24 4.58
CA LYS A 57 -18.47 -4.08 3.88
C LYS A 57 -17.54 -3.54 2.79
N VAL A 58 -16.27 -3.96 2.75
CA VAL A 58 -15.29 -3.51 1.76
C VAL A 58 -15.62 -4.16 0.41
N LYS A 59 -16.07 -3.33 -0.55
CA LYS A 59 -16.50 -3.83 -1.87
C LYS A 59 -15.34 -4.16 -2.80
N LYS A 60 -14.25 -3.39 -2.73
CA LYS A 60 -13.12 -3.47 -3.67
C LYS A 60 -11.83 -3.02 -3.00
N ILE A 61 -10.75 -3.73 -3.28
CA ILE A 61 -9.37 -3.34 -2.99
C ILE A 61 -8.64 -3.29 -4.32
N TYR A 62 -7.89 -2.22 -4.56
CA TYR A 62 -7.06 -2.05 -5.74
C TYR A 62 -5.59 -2.22 -5.35
N LEU A 63 -4.86 -3.04 -6.10
CA LEU A 63 -3.43 -3.24 -5.89
C LEU A 63 -2.65 -2.59 -7.04
N SER A 64 -1.82 -1.61 -6.70
CA SER A 64 -0.96 -0.87 -7.63
C SER A 64 0.48 -0.95 -7.16
N GLY A 65 1.43 -1.14 -8.07
CA GLY A 65 2.84 -1.26 -7.72
C GLY A 65 3.77 -0.75 -8.81
N ASP A 66 4.86 -0.09 -8.40
CA ASP A 66 5.91 0.37 -9.28
C ASP A 66 6.83 -0.79 -9.65
N GLY A 67 6.46 -1.43 -10.75
CA GLY A 67 7.04 -2.69 -11.20
C GLY A 67 5.94 -3.55 -11.78
N GLY A 68 5.44 -3.17 -12.97
CA GLY A 68 4.55 -4.04 -13.73
C GLY A 68 5.18 -5.41 -13.87
N LEU A 69 4.36 -6.47 -13.77
CA LEU A 69 4.75 -7.83 -14.14
C LEU A 69 5.49 -7.75 -15.48
N LYS A 70 6.81 -7.94 -15.47
CA LYS A 70 7.48 -8.45 -16.66
C LYS A 70 6.91 -9.86 -16.82
N LYS A 71 5.92 -10.00 -17.70
CA LYS A 71 5.62 -11.29 -18.32
C LYS A 71 6.84 -11.61 -19.18
N ASP A 72 7.63 -12.57 -18.72
CA ASP A 72 8.49 -13.33 -19.62
C ASP A 72 7.61 -14.17 -20.56
#